data_AF-A0A0E9MM32-F1
#
_entry.id   AF-A0A0E9MM32-F1
#
_cell.length_a   1.000
_cell.length_b   1.000
_cell.length_c   1.000
_cell.angle_alpha   90.00
_cell.angle_beta   90.00
_cell.angle_gamma   90.00
#
_symmetry.space_group_name_H-M   'P 1'
#
loop_
_entity.id
_entity.type
_entity.pdbx_description
1 polymer ?
#
loop_
_entity_poly.entity_id
_entity_poly.type
_entity_poly.pdbx_seq_one_letter_code
_entity_poly.pdbx_strand_id
1 'polypeptide(L)'
;MTDGVYAIVLTILVLELKIPERLTDAQIYAAIAASAPKFAAFAIAFSAASIGWTFTFLLHSVIRRSNFLHLVLTLGSLMFASLIPFASAMMGNYPDSPWGYAPYCLDIAGLCLVYTLDLLFCGRTLTADTIDSKIILALWLSTAACMALAIFGAVFLAFWSPHATWWVIAIGTVVIWVDYYLLARWIAREMAKESPGESSHNIEIDSPNRRRRQGADGVKAN
;
A
#
# COMPACT_ATOMS: atom_id res chain seq x y z
N MET A 1 11.76 1.11 -7.54
CA MET A 1 11.24 1.73 -8.79
C MET A 1 9.74 2.01 -8.71
N THR A 2 8.97 1.16 -8.04
CA THR A 2 7.51 1.34 -7.85
C THR A 2 7.15 2.64 -7.11
N ASP A 3 8.01 3.11 -6.20
CA ASP A 3 7.78 4.31 -5.39
C ASP A 3 7.54 5.57 -6.24
N GLY A 4 8.32 5.74 -7.31
CA GLY A 4 8.20 6.91 -8.19
C GLY A 4 6.87 6.93 -8.95
N VAL A 5 6.38 5.77 -9.38
CA VAL A 5 5.10 5.67 -10.08
C VAL A 5 3.94 5.96 -9.13
N TYR A 6 3.96 5.38 -7.93
CA TYR A 6 2.94 5.67 -6.92
C TYR A 6 2.93 7.15 -6.51
N ALA A 7 4.09 7.78 -6.37
CA ALA A 7 4.17 9.22 -6.12
C ALA A 7 3.51 10.05 -7.23
N ILE A 8 3.73 9.69 -8.51
CA ILE A 8 3.07 10.34 -9.65
C ILE A 8 1.56 10.09 -9.63
N VAL A 9 1.11 8.87 -9.34
CA VAL A 9 -0.33 8.55 -9.26
C VAL A 9 -1.00 9.39 -8.17
N LEU A 10 -0.39 9.49 -6.98
CA LEU A 10 -0.91 10.28 -5.87
C LEU A 10 -1.01 11.77 -6.20
N THR A 11 -0.07 12.32 -6.98
CA THR A 11 -0.13 13.73 -7.40
C THR A 11 -1.13 13.94 -8.54
N ILE A 12 -1.30 12.99 -9.47
CA ILE A 12 -2.31 13.09 -10.53
C ILE A 12 -3.72 13.10 -9.95
N LEU A 13 -3.97 12.34 -8.88
CA LEU A 13 -5.29 12.30 -8.24
C LEU A 13 -5.81 13.67 -7.85
N VAL A 14 -4.94 14.58 -7.37
CA VAL A 14 -5.37 15.93 -7.00
C VAL A 14 -5.78 16.77 -8.22
N LEU A 15 -5.23 16.46 -9.40
CA LEU A 15 -5.53 17.15 -10.65
C LEU A 15 -6.90 16.78 -11.22
N GLU A 16 -7.46 15.64 -10.80
CA GLU A 16 -8.82 15.23 -11.18
C GLU A 16 -9.90 16.00 -10.41
N LEU A 17 -9.53 16.73 -9.35
CA LEU A 17 -10.41 17.59 -8.60
C LEU A 17 -10.65 18.92 -9.34
N LYS A 18 -11.40 18.84 -10.44
CA LYS A 18 -11.73 20.00 -11.28
C LYS A 18 -13.01 20.69 -10.81
N ILE A 19 -12.88 21.97 -10.48
CA ILE A 19 -13.99 22.89 -10.18
C ILE A 19 -14.29 23.69 -11.46
N PRO A 20 -15.58 23.97 -11.78
CA PRO A 20 -15.93 24.79 -12.94
C PRO A 20 -15.23 26.15 -12.94
N GLU A 21 -14.75 26.59 -14.10
CA GLU A 21 -14.15 27.91 -14.28
C GLU A 21 -15.22 29.02 -14.35
N ARG A 22 -14.83 30.26 -14.03
CA ARG A 22 -15.66 31.47 -14.17
C ARG A 22 -16.90 31.52 -13.26
N LEU A 23 -16.79 31.03 -12.04
CA LEU A 23 -17.83 31.17 -11.01
C LEU A 23 -17.82 32.59 -10.43
N THR A 24 -19.00 33.15 -10.17
CA THR A 24 -19.14 34.37 -9.35
C THR A 24 -18.95 34.03 -7.86
N ASP A 25 -18.57 35.00 -7.02
CA ASP A 25 -18.35 34.79 -5.58
C ASP A 25 -19.54 34.09 -4.89
N ALA A 26 -20.77 34.42 -5.29
CA ALA A 26 -21.99 33.79 -4.76
C ALA A 26 -22.17 32.32 -5.19
N GLN A 27 -21.55 31.90 -6.30
CA GLN A 27 -21.64 30.54 -6.85
C GLN A 27 -20.50 29.62 -6.40
N ILE A 28 -19.39 30.17 -5.90
CA ILE A 28 -18.21 29.39 -5.47
C ILE A 28 -18.60 28.36 -4.41
N TYR A 29 -19.31 28.79 -3.35
CA TYR A 29 -19.70 27.89 -2.28
C TYR A 29 -20.58 26.73 -2.78
N ALA A 30 -21.58 27.04 -3.62
CA ALA A 30 -22.46 26.04 -4.20
C ALA A 30 -21.70 25.04 -5.11
N ALA A 31 -20.73 25.52 -5.88
CA ALA A 31 -19.90 24.68 -6.75
C ALA A 31 -18.97 23.75 -5.96
N ILE A 32 -18.40 24.23 -4.84
CA ILE A 32 -17.60 23.39 -3.94
C ILE A 32 -18.49 22.31 -3.30
N ALA A 33 -19.67 22.68 -2.80
CA ALA A 33 -20.61 21.73 -2.21
C ALA A 33 -21.08 20.67 -3.23
N ALA A 34 -21.36 21.08 -4.47
CA ALA A 34 -21.71 20.16 -5.56
C ALA A 34 -20.55 19.23 -5.96
N SER A 35 -19.30 19.61 -5.65
CA SER A 35 -18.12 18.79 -5.93
C SER A 35 -17.82 17.76 -4.83
N ALA A 36 -18.65 17.66 -3.78
CA ALA A 36 -18.46 16.69 -2.69
C ALA A 36 -18.23 15.24 -3.16
N PRO A 37 -18.95 14.70 -4.17
CA PRO A 37 -18.68 13.35 -4.68
C PRO A 37 -17.27 13.19 -5.26
N LYS A 38 -16.73 14.24 -5.90
CA LYS A 38 -15.36 14.24 -6.43
C LYS A 38 -14.31 14.21 -5.32
N PHE A 39 -14.53 14.97 -4.24
CA PHE A 39 -13.66 14.91 -3.05
C PHE A 39 -13.68 13.53 -2.40
N ALA A 40 -14.86 12.91 -2.27
CA ALA A 40 -14.98 11.56 -1.73
C ALA A 40 -14.27 10.52 -2.62
N ALA A 41 -14.46 10.60 -3.94
CA ALA A 41 -13.78 9.74 -4.91
C ALA A 41 -12.25 9.89 -4.85
N PHE A 42 -11.77 11.13 -4.75
CA PHE A 42 -10.35 11.43 -4.53
C PHE A 42 -9.81 10.77 -3.26
N ALA A 43 -10.48 10.93 -2.11
CA ALA A 43 -10.01 10.38 -0.84
C ALA A 43 -9.94 8.84 -0.86
N ILE A 44 -10.93 8.19 -1.47
CA ILE A 44 -10.96 6.74 -1.68
C ILE A 44 -9.77 6.29 -2.56
N ALA A 45 -9.57 6.96 -3.70
CA ALA A 45 -8.52 6.60 -4.64
C ALA A 45 -7.10 6.88 -4.10
N PHE A 46 -6.93 7.98 -3.37
CA PHE A 46 -5.67 8.30 -2.69
C PHE A 46 -5.33 7.24 -1.64
N SER A 47 -6.34 6.80 -0.90
CA SER A 47 -6.21 5.72 0.07
C SER A 47 -5.83 4.40 -0.61
N ALA A 48 -6.51 4.04 -1.70
CA ALA A 48 -6.23 2.82 -2.46
C ALA A 48 -4.82 2.81 -3.07
N ALA A 49 -4.38 3.92 -3.67
CA ALA A 49 -3.02 4.05 -4.20
C ALA A 49 -1.97 3.96 -3.07
N SER A 50 -2.24 4.55 -1.91
CA SER A 50 -1.36 4.49 -0.74
C SER A 50 -1.26 3.07 -0.15
N ILE A 51 -2.36 2.32 -0.13
CA ILE A 51 -2.39 0.90 0.25
C ILE A 51 -1.57 0.06 -0.75
N GLY A 52 -1.78 0.26 -2.06
CA GLY A 52 -1.02 -0.43 -3.09
C GLY A 52 0.49 -0.17 -2.97
N TRP A 53 0.88 1.09 -2.73
CA TRP A 53 2.27 1.44 -2.45
C TRP A 53 2.81 0.70 -1.22
N THR A 54 2.07 0.72 -0.11
CA THR A 54 2.45 0.02 1.13
C THR A 54 2.62 -1.47 0.91
N PHE A 55 1.72 -2.11 0.16
CA PHE A 55 1.83 -3.53 -0.18
C PHE A 55 3.10 -3.80 -0.98
N THR A 56 3.38 -3.02 -2.03
CA THR A 56 4.61 -3.20 -2.81
C THR A 56 5.87 -2.96 -1.99
N PHE A 57 5.84 -1.99 -1.07
CA PHE A 57 6.94 -1.73 -0.14
C PHE A 57 7.18 -2.93 0.78
N LEU A 58 6.13 -3.48 1.39
CA LEU A 58 6.20 -4.68 2.22
C LEU A 58 6.70 -5.88 1.43
N LEU A 59 6.16 -6.10 0.23
CA LEU A 59 6.54 -7.21 -0.63
C LEU A 59 8.04 -7.15 -1.01
N HIS A 60 8.54 -5.98 -1.38
CA HIS A 60 9.97 -5.79 -1.67
C HIS A 60 10.86 -5.94 -0.43
N SER A 61 10.37 -5.67 0.77
CA SER A 61 11.14 -5.90 2.00
C SER A 61 11.33 -7.39 2.32
N VAL A 62 10.43 -8.24 1.84
CA VAL A 62 10.37 -9.69 2.12
C VAL A 62 11.06 -10.50 1.01
N ILE A 63 11.03 -10.01 -0.24
CA ILE A 63 11.62 -10.68 -1.41
C ILE A 63 13.14 -10.43 -1.48
N ARG A 64 13.95 -11.51 -1.41
CA ARG A 64 15.42 -11.43 -1.49
C ARG A 64 16.01 -11.70 -2.88
N ARG A 65 15.25 -12.34 -3.77
CA ARG A 65 15.66 -12.64 -5.14
C ARG A 65 14.57 -12.18 -6.10
N SER A 66 14.95 -11.54 -7.20
CA SER A 66 14.00 -11.12 -8.23
C SER A 66 14.13 -12.03 -9.45
N ASN A 67 13.00 -12.55 -9.91
CA ASN A 67 12.90 -13.35 -11.13
C ASN A 67 12.18 -12.53 -12.22
N PHE A 68 12.37 -12.91 -13.49
CA PHE A 68 11.72 -12.22 -14.62
C PHE A 68 10.17 -12.19 -14.47
N LEU A 69 9.56 -13.27 -13.97
CA LEU A 69 8.12 -13.30 -13.72
C LEU A 69 7.68 -12.26 -12.67
N HIS A 70 8.42 -12.13 -11.57
CA HIS A 70 8.15 -11.13 -10.54
C HIS A 70 8.26 -9.69 -11.10
N LEU A 71 9.22 -9.45 -11.98
CA LEU A 71 9.36 -8.17 -12.68
C LEU A 71 8.13 -7.87 -13.56
N VAL A 72 7.66 -8.85 -14.34
CA VAL A 72 6.46 -8.70 -15.19
C VAL A 72 5.21 -8.44 -14.35
N LEU A 73 5.03 -9.16 -13.23
CA LEU A 73 3.90 -8.94 -12.32
C LEU A 73 4.00 -7.57 -11.64
N THR A 74 5.19 -7.14 -11.25
CA THR A 74 5.41 -5.78 -10.72
C THR A 74 5.01 -4.73 -11.74
N LEU A 75 5.41 -4.86 -13.00
CA LEU A 75 4.99 -3.96 -14.09
C LEU A 75 3.48 -3.99 -14.32
N GLY A 76 2.86 -5.18 -14.27
CA GLY A 76 1.41 -5.32 -14.34
C GLY A 76 0.70 -4.57 -13.21
N SER A 77 1.23 -4.62 -11.99
CA SER A 77 0.65 -3.86 -10.86
C SER A 77 0.75 -2.35 -11.06
N LEU A 78 1.84 -1.88 -11.68
CA LEU A 78 2.03 -0.46 -12.00
C LEU A 78 1.08 0.02 -13.10
N MET A 79 0.75 -0.84 -14.06
CA MET A 79 -0.26 -0.56 -15.08
C MET A 79 -1.62 -0.28 -14.45
N PHE A 80 -2.10 -1.16 -13.55
CA PHE A 80 -3.36 -0.93 -12.83
C PHE A 80 -3.28 0.27 -11.89
N ALA A 81 -2.17 0.44 -11.15
CA ALA A 81 -1.98 1.63 -10.31
C ALA A 81 -2.08 2.95 -11.11
N SER A 82 -1.62 2.97 -12.36
CA SER A 82 -1.73 4.13 -13.24
C SER A 82 -3.15 4.43 -13.75
N LEU A 83 -4.07 3.45 -13.68
CA LEU A 83 -5.48 3.61 -14.08
C LEU A 83 -6.36 4.13 -12.93
N ILE A 84 -5.90 4.03 -11.68
CA ILE A 84 -6.61 4.51 -10.49
C ILE A 84 -7.12 5.97 -10.66
N PRO A 85 -6.33 6.95 -11.13
CA PRO A 85 -6.80 8.32 -11.29
C PRO A 85 -7.96 8.43 -12.27
N PHE A 86 -7.85 7.77 -13.42
CA PHE A 86 -8.92 7.73 -14.41
C PHE A 86 -10.20 7.10 -13.85
N ALA A 87 -10.08 5.96 -13.17
CA ALA A 87 -11.23 5.26 -12.62
C ALA A 87 -11.90 6.06 -11.50
N SER A 88 -11.12 6.76 -10.67
CA SER A 88 -11.63 7.65 -9.63
C SER A 88 -12.34 8.88 -10.20
N ALA A 89 -11.86 9.42 -11.32
CA ALA A 89 -12.50 10.53 -12.00
C ALA A 89 -13.87 10.12 -12.57
N MET A 90 -14.01 8.89 -13.08
CA MET A 90 -15.31 8.34 -13.49
C MET A 90 -16.27 8.25 -12.30
N MET A 91 -15.80 7.75 -11.16
CA MET A 91 -16.60 7.67 -9.93
C MET A 91 -17.06 9.04 -9.44
N GLY A 92 -16.18 10.05 -9.46
CA GLY A 92 -16.50 11.41 -9.02
C GLY A 92 -17.41 12.18 -9.97
N ASN A 93 -17.32 11.93 -11.28
CA ASN A 93 -18.14 12.63 -12.29
C ASN A 93 -19.52 12.00 -12.51
N TYR A 94 -19.66 10.69 -12.24
CA TYR A 94 -20.89 9.95 -12.47
C TYR A 94 -21.35 9.18 -11.21
N PRO A 95 -21.60 9.86 -10.07
CA PRO A 95 -21.90 9.22 -8.79
C PRO A 95 -23.24 8.48 -8.77
N ASP A 96 -24.15 8.78 -9.69
CA ASP A 96 -25.47 8.16 -9.81
C ASP A 96 -25.54 7.10 -10.93
N SER A 97 -24.43 6.86 -11.62
CA SER A 97 -24.35 5.91 -12.73
C SER A 97 -23.56 4.67 -12.33
N PRO A 98 -23.99 3.45 -12.71
CA PRO A 98 -23.18 2.24 -12.59
C PRO A 98 -21.79 2.39 -13.23
N TRP A 99 -21.72 3.15 -14.32
CA TRP A 99 -20.50 3.41 -15.06
C TRP A 99 -19.49 4.30 -14.31
N GLY A 100 -19.92 4.97 -13.23
CA GLY A 100 -19.00 5.66 -12.33
C GLY A 100 -18.16 4.69 -11.49
N TYR A 101 -18.76 3.60 -11.01
CA TYR A 101 -18.12 2.69 -10.05
C TYR A 101 -17.52 1.43 -10.69
N ALA A 102 -18.14 0.91 -11.75
CA ALA A 102 -17.69 -0.34 -12.38
C ALA A 102 -16.22 -0.30 -12.84
N PRO A 103 -15.72 0.77 -13.50
CA PRO A 103 -14.30 0.84 -13.88
C PRO A 103 -13.36 0.81 -12.67
N TYR A 104 -13.73 1.47 -11.58
CA TYR A 104 -12.94 1.49 -10.35
C TYR A 104 -12.86 0.11 -9.69
N CYS A 105 -14.00 -0.56 -9.55
CA CYS A 105 -14.03 -1.91 -9.00
C CYS A 105 -13.24 -2.92 -9.86
N LEU A 106 -13.32 -2.81 -11.19
CA LEU A 106 -12.56 -3.67 -12.10
C LEU A 106 -11.05 -3.41 -12.04
N ASP A 107 -10.64 -2.14 -11.94
CA ASP A 107 -9.24 -1.75 -11.80
C ASP A 107 -8.63 -2.31 -10.52
N ILE A 108 -9.33 -2.13 -9.39
CA ILE A 108 -8.92 -2.70 -8.09
C ILE A 108 -8.89 -4.23 -8.13
N ALA A 109 -9.87 -4.88 -8.77
CA ALA A 109 -9.87 -6.33 -8.92
C ALA A 109 -8.65 -6.82 -9.74
N GLY A 110 -8.30 -6.11 -10.82
CA GLY A 110 -7.11 -6.39 -11.63
C GLY A 110 -5.81 -6.21 -10.83
N LEU A 111 -5.72 -5.14 -10.04
CA LEU A 111 -4.58 -4.89 -9.16
C LEU A 111 -4.43 -6.02 -8.10
N CYS A 112 -5.51 -6.39 -7.42
CA CYS A 112 -5.51 -7.47 -6.44
C CYS A 112 -5.22 -8.84 -7.07
N LEU A 113 -5.67 -9.08 -8.30
CA LEU A 113 -5.34 -10.29 -9.05
C LEU A 113 -3.83 -10.39 -9.27
N VAL A 114 -3.19 -9.32 -9.76
CA VAL A 114 -1.74 -9.31 -9.98
C VAL A 114 -0.97 -9.57 -8.69
N TYR A 115 -1.37 -8.95 -7.57
CA TYR A 115 -0.75 -9.21 -6.27
C TYR A 115 -0.96 -10.63 -5.76
N THR A 116 -2.15 -11.19 -5.99
CA THR A 116 -2.45 -12.59 -5.63
C THR A 116 -1.58 -13.55 -6.44
N LEU A 117 -1.40 -13.30 -7.75
CA LEU A 117 -0.54 -14.11 -8.61
C LEU A 117 0.94 -14.00 -8.19
N ASP A 118 1.39 -12.80 -7.81
CA ASP A 118 2.76 -12.61 -7.33
C ASP A 118 3.01 -13.39 -6.04
N LEU A 119 2.09 -13.33 -5.07
CA LEU A 119 2.19 -14.13 -3.85
C LEU A 119 2.10 -15.66 -4.10
N LEU A 120 1.31 -16.09 -5.10
CA LEU A 120 1.20 -17.51 -5.45
C LEU A 120 2.46 -18.07 -6.11
N PHE A 121 3.01 -17.37 -7.10
CA PHE A 121 4.14 -17.87 -7.89
C PHE A 121 5.51 -17.49 -7.29
N CYS A 122 5.62 -16.28 -6.78
CA CYS A 122 6.87 -15.70 -6.29
C CYS A 122 6.95 -15.75 -4.76
N GLY A 123 5.82 -15.67 -4.06
CA GLY A 123 5.77 -15.61 -2.60
C GLY A 123 6.39 -16.82 -1.89
N ARG A 124 6.33 -18.05 -2.41
CA ARG A 124 6.95 -19.24 -1.77
C ARG A 124 8.39 -19.51 -2.20
N THR A 125 8.81 -18.95 -3.34
CA THR A 125 10.08 -19.29 -3.99
C THR A 125 11.16 -18.23 -3.76
N LEU A 126 10.77 -16.98 -3.48
CA LEU A 126 11.67 -15.82 -3.41
C LEU A 126 11.75 -15.16 -2.03
N THR A 127 10.94 -15.63 -1.07
CA THR A 127 11.02 -15.23 0.33
C THR A 127 12.07 -16.04 1.05
N ALA A 128 12.76 -15.42 2.00
CA ALA A 128 13.76 -16.12 2.81
C ALA A 128 13.08 -17.21 3.65
N ASP A 129 13.72 -18.38 3.80
CA ASP A 129 13.23 -19.48 4.65
C ASP A 129 12.99 -19.08 6.12
N THR A 130 13.46 -17.91 6.52
CA THR A 130 13.29 -17.32 7.86
C THR A 130 11.94 -16.62 8.05
N ILE A 131 11.12 -16.43 7.00
CA ILE A 131 9.84 -15.72 7.12
C ILE A 131 8.70 -16.72 7.35
N ASP A 132 7.91 -16.50 8.41
CA ASP A 132 6.77 -17.35 8.75
C ASP A 132 5.79 -17.43 7.56
N SER A 133 5.49 -18.66 7.11
CA SER A 133 4.52 -18.93 6.04
C SER A 133 3.14 -18.34 6.32
N LYS A 134 2.80 -18.08 7.58
CA LYS A 134 1.55 -17.41 7.98
C LYS A 134 1.47 -15.96 7.48
N ILE A 135 2.59 -15.24 7.37
CA ILE A 135 2.59 -13.85 6.86
C ILE A 135 2.13 -13.85 5.40
N ILE A 136 2.68 -14.75 4.60
CA ILE A 136 2.39 -14.88 3.18
C ILE A 136 0.95 -15.34 2.96
N LEU A 137 0.47 -16.27 3.79
CA LEU A 137 -0.93 -16.72 3.75
C LEU A 137 -1.90 -15.60 4.13
N ALA A 138 -1.60 -14.80 5.14
CA ALA A 138 -2.44 -13.67 5.55
C ALA A 138 -2.51 -12.59 4.46
N LEU A 139 -1.36 -12.23 3.88
CA LEU A 139 -1.29 -11.31 2.73
C LEU A 139 -2.13 -11.81 1.56
N TRP A 140 -1.98 -13.09 1.22
CA TRP A 140 -2.72 -13.71 0.12
C TRP A 140 -4.23 -13.74 0.38
N LEU A 141 -4.65 -14.10 1.60
CA LEU A 141 -6.07 -14.15 1.96
C LEU A 141 -6.71 -12.75 1.94
N SER A 142 -5.97 -11.74 2.39
CA SER A 142 -6.39 -10.34 2.34
C SER A 142 -6.59 -9.86 0.90
N THR A 143 -5.61 -10.07 0.01
CA THR A 143 -5.72 -9.65 -1.40
C THR A 143 -6.79 -10.44 -2.16
N ALA A 144 -6.95 -11.73 -1.88
CA ALA A 144 -7.99 -12.55 -2.47
C ALA A 144 -9.40 -12.13 -2.04
N ALA A 145 -9.59 -11.80 -0.75
CA ALA A 145 -10.86 -11.29 -0.23
C ALA A 145 -11.20 -9.92 -0.85
N CYS A 146 -10.22 -9.03 -0.96
CA CYS A 146 -10.39 -7.73 -1.63
C CYS A 146 -10.79 -7.90 -3.11
N MET A 147 -10.13 -8.81 -3.83
CA MET A 147 -10.45 -9.14 -5.22
C MET A 147 -11.89 -9.64 -5.37
N ALA A 148 -12.31 -10.59 -4.52
CA ALA A 148 -13.66 -11.14 -4.55
C ALA A 148 -14.72 -10.05 -4.29
N LEU A 149 -14.47 -9.19 -3.30
CA LEU A 149 -15.36 -8.06 -2.98
C LEU A 149 -15.44 -7.05 -4.13
N ALA A 150 -14.30 -6.73 -4.77
CA ALA A 150 -14.24 -5.80 -5.89
C ALA A 150 -14.99 -6.35 -7.12
N ILE A 151 -14.83 -7.64 -7.45
CA ILE A 151 -15.57 -8.28 -8.55
C ILE A 151 -17.07 -8.29 -8.26
N PHE A 152 -17.47 -8.64 -7.03
CA PHE A 152 -18.87 -8.59 -6.62
C PHE A 152 -19.45 -7.17 -6.72
N GLY A 153 -18.66 -6.17 -6.32
CA GLY A 153 -18.95 -4.76 -6.50
C GLY A 153 -19.20 -4.36 -7.95
N ALA A 154 -18.28 -4.73 -8.84
CA ALA A 154 -18.31 -4.39 -10.26
C ALA A 154 -19.49 -5.02 -11.02
N VAL A 155 -19.76 -6.30 -10.78
CA VAL A 155 -20.69 -7.09 -11.59
C VAL A 155 -22.13 -7.01 -11.09
N PHE A 156 -22.32 -6.98 -9.76
CA PHE A 156 -23.66 -7.05 -9.16
C PHE A 156 -24.12 -5.72 -8.56
N LEU A 157 -23.33 -5.15 -7.64
CA LEU A 157 -23.77 -3.98 -6.87
C LEU A 157 -23.88 -2.72 -7.72
N ALA A 158 -22.92 -2.48 -8.62
CA ALA A 158 -22.90 -1.26 -9.45
C ALA A 158 -24.19 -1.09 -10.27
N PHE A 159 -24.74 -2.19 -10.81
CA PHE A 159 -25.94 -2.18 -11.65
C PHE A 159 -27.24 -2.18 -10.84
N TRP A 160 -27.23 -2.65 -9.59
CA TRP A 160 -28.41 -2.65 -8.74
C TRP A 160 -28.59 -1.32 -7.99
N SER A 161 -27.51 -0.81 -7.40
CA SER A 161 -27.53 0.42 -6.62
C SER A 161 -26.14 1.09 -6.59
N PRO A 162 -25.96 2.18 -7.35
CA PRO A 162 -24.73 2.98 -7.32
C PRO A 162 -24.40 3.49 -5.91
N HIS A 163 -25.40 3.92 -5.14
CA HIS A 163 -25.22 4.39 -3.77
C HIS A 163 -24.75 3.29 -2.81
N ALA A 164 -25.29 2.07 -2.92
CA ALA A 164 -24.81 0.94 -2.10
C ALA A 164 -23.35 0.59 -2.43
N THR A 165 -22.98 0.67 -3.71
CA THR A 165 -21.62 0.42 -4.18
C THR A 165 -20.62 1.40 -3.57
N TRP A 166 -20.98 2.69 -3.49
CA TRP A 166 -20.15 3.70 -2.82
C TRP A 166 -19.86 3.34 -1.36
N TRP A 167 -20.87 2.93 -0.59
CA TRP A 167 -20.69 2.53 0.81
C TRP A 167 -19.81 1.29 0.96
N VAL A 168 -19.96 0.31 0.07
CA VAL A 168 -19.11 -0.90 0.08
C VAL A 168 -17.66 -0.53 -0.20
N ILE A 169 -17.39 0.36 -1.16
CA ILE A 169 -16.04 0.83 -1.44
C ILE A 169 -15.48 1.59 -0.24
N ALA A 170 -16.23 2.55 0.31
CA ALA A 170 -15.79 3.36 1.45
C ALA A 170 -15.46 2.50 2.69
N ILE A 171 -16.36 1.58 3.06
CA ILE A 171 -16.14 0.66 4.17
C ILE A 171 -14.98 -0.29 3.86
N GLY A 172 -14.92 -0.83 2.65
CA GLY A 172 -13.84 -1.70 2.19
C GLY A 172 -12.48 -1.02 2.34
N THR A 173 -12.34 0.23 1.90
CA THR A 173 -11.09 1.00 2.07
C THR A 173 -10.68 1.14 3.53
N VAL A 174 -11.62 1.42 4.43
CA VAL A 174 -11.33 1.52 5.88
C VAL A 174 -10.92 0.16 6.46
N VAL A 175 -11.63 -0.92 6.11
CA VAL A 175 -11.32 -2.27 6.56
C VAL A 175 -9.93 -2.71 6.11
N ILE A 176 -9.56 -2.41 4.86
CA ILE A 176 -8.23 -2.73 4.33
C ILE A 176 -7.15 -1.95 5.10
N TRP A 177 -7.36 -0.67 5.40
CA TRP A 177 -6.43 0.09 6.23
C TRP A 177 -6.23 -0.53 7.62
N VAL A 178 -7.32 -0.99 8.25
CA VAL A 178 -7.26 -1.67 9.55
C VAL A 178 -6.49 -2.99 9.43
N ASP A 179 -6.79 -3.80 8.41
CA ASP A 179 -6.10 -5.07 8.16
C ASP A 179 -4.59 -4.87 7.95
N TYR A 180 -4.19 -3.91 7.12
CA TYR A 180 -2.77 -3.58 6.90
C TYR A 180 -2.09 -3.01 8.14
N TYR A 181 -2.78 -2.19 8.94
CA TYR A 181 -2.25 -1.70 10.21
C TYR A 181 -2.00 -2.84 11.19
N LEU A 182 -2.94 -3.79 11.29
CA LEU A 182 -2.80 -4.98 12.13
C LEU A 182 -1.67 -5.88 11.65
N LEU A 183 -1.57 -6.09 10.33
CA LEU A 183 -0.51 -6.87 9.72
C LEU A 183 0.87 -6.26 9.96
N ALA A 184 1.04 -4.96 9.73
CA ALA A 184 2.29 -4.24 10.00
C ALA A 184 2.68 -4.36 11.49
N ARG A 185 1.71 -4.20 12.39
CA ARG A 185 1.93 -4.34 13.84
C ARG A 185 2.27 -5.79 14.23
N TRP A 186 1.70 -6.77 13.56
CA TRP A 186 2.00 -8.18 13.80
C TRP A 186 3.41 -8.54 13.31
N ILE A 187 3.79 -8.12 12.10
CA ILE A 187 5.16 -8.29 11.58
C ILE A 187 6.18 -7.67 12.53
N ALA A 188 5.95 -6.43 12.97
CA ALA A 188 6.86 -5.76 13.91
C ALA A 188 7.01 -6.54 15.24
N ARG A 189 5.95 -7.20 15.71
CA ARG A 189 5.99 -8.04 16.92
C ARG A 189 6.77 -9.34 16.70
N GLU A 190 6.60 -10.01 15.58
CA GLU A 190 7.33 -11.26 15.30
C GLU A 190 8.83 -10.98 15.11
N MET A 191 9.19 -9.92 14.37
CA MET A 191 10.59 -9.50 14.23
C MET A 191 11.24 -9.13 15.57
N ALA A 192 10.48 -8.56 16.52
CA ALA A 192 10.97 -8.24 17.86
C ALA A 192 11.19 -9.49 18.74
N LYS A 193 10.43 -10.57 18.51
CA LYS A 193 10.62 -11.85 19.24
C LYS A 193 11.85 -12.60 18.77
N GLU A 194 12.28 -12.41 17.52
CA GLU A 194 13.49 -13.05 16.97
C GLU A 194 14.79 -12.37 17.40
N SER A 195 14.73 -11.14 17.96
CA SER A 195 15.89 -10.45 18.59
C SER A 195 15.75 -10.26 20.11
N PRO A 196 15.73 -11.32 20.95
CA PRO A 196 15.82 -11.16 22.40
C PRO A 196 17.26 -10.89 22.90
N GLY A 197 18.28 -10.95 22.03
CA GLY A 197 19.68 -11.11 22.45
C GLY A 197 20.62 -9.91 22.28
N GLU A 198 20.23 -8.84 21.57
CA GLU A 198 21.19 -7.80 21.16
C GLU A 198 21.18 -6.54 22.06
N SER A 199 20.27 -6.46 23.04
CA SER A 199 20.16 -5.31 23.94
C SER A 199 21.04 -5.37 25.19
N SER A 200 21.73 -6.49 25.44
CA SER A 200 22.54 -6.69 26.66
C SER A 200 24.05 -6.71 26.45
N HIS A 201 24.56 -6.59 25.21
CA HIS A 201 26.01 -6.72 24.94
C HIS A 201 26.74 -5.45 24.48
N ASN A 202 26.07 -4.30 24.35
CA ASN A 202 26.70 -3.06 23.86
C ASN A 202 26.66 -1.90 24.87
N ILE A 203 26.91 -2.20 26.14
CA ILE A 203 27.38 -1.20 27.11
C ILE A 203 28.59 -1.76 27.87
N GLU A 204 29.59 -2.24 27.14
CA GLU A 204 30.96 -2.24 27.65
C GLU A 204 31.72 -1.20 26.84
N ILE A 205 31.68 0.03 27.36
CA ILE A 205 32.46 1.15 26.87
C ILE A 205 33.92 0.71 26.96
N ASP A 206 34.50 0.42 25.80
CA ASP A 206 35.93 0.20 25.61
C ASP A 206 36.68 1.39 26.21
N SER A 207 37.13 1.22 27.45
CA SER A 207 37.88 2.23 28.17
C SER A 207 39.26 2.38 27.49
N PRO A 208 39.61 3.56 26.93
CA PRO A 208 40.82 3.71 26.09
C PRO A 208 42.13 3.72 26.89
N ASN A 209 42.15 3.23 28.14
CA ASN A 209 43.23 3.49 29.09
C ASN A 209 44.12 2.27 29.43
N ARG A 210 43.97 1.13 28.74
CA ARG A 210 44.85 -0.04 28.97
C ARG A 210 46.20 0.02 28.23
N ARG A 211 46.34 0.84 27.18
CA ARG A 211 47.60 0.92 26.41
C ARG A 211 48.68 1.83 27.02
N ARG A 212 48.36 2.67 28.02
CA ARG A 212 49.35 3.55 28.67
C ARG A 212 50.10 2.91 29.85
N ARG A 213 49.63 1.80 30.42
CA ARG A 213 50.28 1.16 31.58
C ARG A 213 51.40 0.18 31.23
N GLN A 214 51.50 -0.30 29.99
CA GLN A 214 52.55 -1.25 29.60
C GLN A 214 53.83 -0.60 29.04
N GLY A 215 53.85 0.73 28.83
CA GLY A 215 55.02 1.44 28.32
C GLY A 215 55.90 2.12 29.38
N ALA A 216 55.51 2.10 30.66
CA ALA A 216 56.19 2.86 31.71
C ALA A 216 57.11 2.01 32.61
N ASP A 217 57.00 0.68 32.58
CA ASP A 217 57.77 -0.22 33.46
C ASP A 217 59.09 -0.71 32.85
N GLY A 218 59.48 -0.21 31.67
CA GLY A 218 60.68 -0.67 30.94
C GLY A 218 61.93 0.22 31.03
N VAL A 219 61.90 1.36 31.73
CA VAL A 219 62.98 2.38 31.63
C VAL A 219 63.52 2.85 33.00
N LYS A 220 63.62 1.96 34.00
CA LYS A 220 64.44 2.21 35.21
C LYS A 220 65.02 0.91 35.79
N ALA A 221 66.06 0.37 35.14
CA ALA A 221 67.02 -0.54 35.76
C ALA A 221 68.31 -0.64 34.90
N ASN A 222 69.04 0.47 34.77
CA ASN A 222 70.51 0.55 34.82
C ASN A 222 70.94 2.01 34.87
#